data_AF-A0A1J1LPF8-F1
#
_entry.id   AF-A0A1J1LPF8-F1
#
_cell.length_a   1.000
_cell.length_b   1.000
_cell.length_c   1.000
_cell.angle_alpha   90.00
_cell.angle_beta   90.00
_cell.angle_gamma   90.00
#
_symmetry.space_group_name_H-M   'P 1'
#
loop_
_entity.id
_entity.type
_entity.pdbx_description
1 polymer ?
#
loop_
_entity_poly.entity_id
_entity_poly.type
_entity_poly.pdbx_seq_one_letter_code
_entity_poly.pdbx_strand_id
1 'polypeptide(L)'
;MFSQQQTSQNIDLWQLVVTREWDYIQSRQAFLNSCTDRVEMLQKALQNPRERGTALRLLFYLTLPERQHLFNDLVALASVSHSDIELCREVILSLPKSWLLNNIENGAEEVLADGADEEYRRLLELYINIDDHLTERLVKRALKHEDADIREAGEDFQKYLKLKRFNRSIKNNT
;
A
#
# COMPACT_ATOMS: atom_id res chain seq x y z
N MET A 1 40.70 -5.69 25.77
CA MET A 1 39.82 -6.87 25.96
C MET A 1 38.35 -6.59 25.68
N PHE A 2 37.75 -5.47 26.12
CA PHE A 2 36.33 -5.14 25.83
C PHE A 2 35.98 -5.04 24.33
N SER A 3 36.88 -4.53 23.49
CA SER A 3 36.67 -4.38 22.03
C SER A 3 36.57 -5.73 21.28
N GLN A 4 37.31 -6.76 21.69
CA GLN A 4 37.29 -8.07 21.02
C GLN A 4 36.02 -8.87 21.37
N GLN A 5 35.55 -8.78 22.62
CA GLN A 5 34.32 -9.43 23.06
C GLN A 5 33.08 -8.79 22.41
N GLN A 6 33.04 -7.46 22.32
CA GLN A 6 31.97 -6.74 21.63
C GLN A 6 31.95 -7.01 20.12
N THR A 7 33.13 -7.15 19.50
CA THR A 7 33.25 -7.55 18.09
C THR A 7 32.72 -8.96 17.86
N SER A 8 33.02 -9.90 18.77
CA SER A 8 32.52 -11.28 18.68
C SER A 8 31.00 -11.36 18.83
N GLN A 9 30.43 -10.65 19.81
CA GLN A 9 28.97 -10.58 20.00
C GLN A 9 28.25 -9.98 18.78
N ASN A 10 28.82 -8.94 18.16
CA ASN A 10 28.23 -8.35 16.95
C ASN A 10 28.24 -9.32 15.77
N ILE A 11 29.32 -10.10 15.62
CA ILE A 11 29.42 -11.15 14.60
C ILE A 11 28.36 -12.23 14.85
N ASP A 12 28.18 -12.68 16.09
CA ASP A 12 27.20 -13.70 16.44
C ASP A 12 25.76 -13.21 16.18
N LEU A 13 25.44 -11.96 16.56
CA LEU A 13 24.15 -11.34 16.27
C LEU A 13 23.88 -11.25 14.76
N TRP A 14 24.89 -10.85 13.98
CA TRP A 14 24.77 -10.79 12.52
C TRP A 14 24.55 -12.18 11.90
N GLN A 15 25.32 -13.19 12.35
CA GLN A 15 25.15 -14.57 11.90
C GLN A 15 23.75 -15.10 12.23
N LEU A 16 23.19 -14.73 13.38
CA LEU A 16 21.82 -15.09 13.74
C LEU A 16 20.81 -14.47 12.76
N VAL A 17 20.96 -13.19 12.40
CA VAL A 17 20.09 -12.53 11.40
C VAL A 17 20.15 -13.27 10.06
N VAL A 18 21.35 -13.54 9.56
CA VAL A 18 21.54 -14.25 8.27
C VAL A 18 20.93 -15.64 8.31
N THR A 19 21.09 -16.37 9.42
CA THR A 19 20.52 -17.72 9.59
C THR A 19 18.98 -17.66 9.56
N ARG A 20 18.38 -16.71 10.29
CA ARG A 20 16.92 -16.53 10.33
C ARG A 20 16.35 -16.06 9.00
N GLU A 21 17.08 -15.23 8.26
CA GLU A 21 16.70 -14.84 6.90
C GLU A 21 16.68 -16.06 5.98
N TRP A 22 17.67 -16.94 6.08
CA TRP A 22 17.72 -18.17 5.28
C TRP A 22 16.54 -19.10 5.59
N ASP A 23 16.26 -19.33 6.88
CA ASP A 23 15.10 -20.11 7.34
C ASP A 23 13.78 -19.54 6.78
N TYR A 24 13.64 -18.21 6.80
CA TYR A 24 12.48 -17.51 6.23
C TYR A 24 12.38 -17.71 4.72
N ILE A 25 13.49 -17.56 3.98
CA ILE A 25 13.50 -17.76 2.52
C ILE A 25 13.08 -19.18 2.15
N GLN A 26 13.59 -20.19 2.85
CA GLN A 26 13.21 -21.59 2.63
C GLN A 26 11.72 -21.81 2.91
N SER A 27 11.23 -21.32 4.05
CA SER A 27 9.82 -21.44 4.44
C SER A 27 8.89 -20.74 3.45
N ARG A 28 9.28 -19.54 2.98
CA ARG A 28 8.57 -18.80 1.93
C ARG A 28 8.52 -19.60 0.63
N GLN A 29 9.63 -20.15 0.17
CA GLN A 29 9.67 -20.92 -1.08
C GLN A 29 8.78 -22.17 -0.96
N ALA A 30 8.85 -22.88 0.17
CA ALA A 30 8.00 -24.03 0.42
C ALA A 30 6.50 -23.65 0.39
N PHE A 31 6.13 -22.54 1.06
CA PHE A 31 4.76 -22.01 1.04
C PHE A 31 4.32 -21.67 -0.39
N LEU A 32 5.09 -20.86 -1.11
CA LEU A 32 4.71 -20.42 -2.46
C LEU A 32 4.60 -21.59 -3.44
N ASN A 33 5.45 -22.61 -3.33
CA ASN A 33 5.47 -23.73 -4.28
C ASN A 33 4.49 -24.85 -3.94
N SER A 34 4.15 -25.03 -2.66
CA SER A 34 3.44 -26.24 -2.19
C SER A 34 2.04 -25.97 -1.61
N CYS A 35 1.74 -24.72 -1.21
CA CYS A 35 0.42 -24.36 -0.69
C CYS A 35 -0.56 -24.16 -1.85
N THR A 36 -1.55 -25.04 -1.94
CA THR A 36 -2.56 -25.06 -3.01
C THR A 36 -3.59 -23.93 -2.90
N ASP A 37 -3.80 -23.43 -1.69
CA ASP A 37 -4.77 -22.40 -1.30
C ASP A 37 -4.08 -21.11 -0.81
N ARG A 38 -2.85 -20.86 -1.29
CA ARG A 38 -2.01 -19.73 -0.82
C ARG A 38 -2.69 -18.37 -0.90
N VAL A 39 -3.53 -18.13 -1.90
CA VAL A 39 -4.25 -16.86 -2.06
C VAL A 39 -5.25 -16.67 -0.92
N GLU A 40 -6.03 -17.70 -0.58
CA GLU A 40 -6.99 -17.64 0.53
C GLU A 40 -6.27 -17.49 1.88
N MET A 41 -5.15 -18.19 2.07
CA MET A 41 -4.31 -18.04 3.26
C MET A 41 -3.76 -16.61 3.40
N LEU A 42 -3.27 -16.03 2.30
CA LEU A 42 -2.78 -14.65 2.29
C LEU A 42 -3.92 -13.65 2.53
N GLN A 43 -5.11 -13.88 1.97
CA GLN A 43 -6.29 -13.05 2.21
C GLN A 43 -6.64 -13.00 3.70
N LYS A 44 -6.66 -14.15 4.39
CA LYS A 44 -6.89 -14.21 5.84
C LYS A 44 -5.77 -13.51 6.62
N ALA A 45 -4.51 -13.70 6.20
CA ALA A 45 -3.35 -13.07 6.84
C ALA A 45 -3.35 -11.54 6.70
N LEU A 46 -3.88 -10.97 5.61
CA LEU A 46 -4.04 -9.52 5.45
C LEU A 46 -4.95 -8.90 6.53
N GLN A 47 -5.93 -9.67 7.03
CA GLN A 47 -6.84 -9.24 8.09
C GLN A 47 -6.25 -9.38 9.50
N ASN A 48 -5.10 -10.06 9.66
CA ASN A 48 -4.41 -10.23 10.94
C ASN A 48 -3.20 -9.28 11.04
N PRO A 49 -3.22 -8.25 11.92
CA PRO A 49 -2.12 -7.29 12.05
C PRO A 49 -0.74 -7.92 12.32
N ARG A 50 -0.68 -9.10 12.95
CA ARG A 50 0.60 -9.80 13.20
C ARG A 50 1.19 -10.47 11.97
N GLU A 51 0.34 -10.81 11.00
CA GLU A 51 0.71 -11.55 9.79
C GLU A 51 0.73 -10.65 8.54
N ARG A 52 -0.01 -9.54 8.56
CA ARG A 52 -0.21 -8.63 7.42
C ARG A 52 1.08 -8.22 6.75
N GLY A 53 2.07 -7.76 7.51
CA GLY A 53 3.36 -7.34 6.95
C GLY A 53 4.08 -8.49 6.21
N THR A 54 3.97 -9.72 6.70
CA THR A 54 4.51 -10.92 6.01
C THR A 54 3.69 -11.23 4.76
N ALA A 55 2.35 -11.20 4.86
CA ALA A 55 1.47 -11.44 3.73
C ALA A 55 1.74 -10.46 2.58
N LEU A 56 1.77 -9.15 2.86
CA LEU A 56 2.04 -8.10 1.88
C LEU A 56 3.39 -8.30 1.16
N ARG A 57 4.45 -8.72 1.87
CA ARG A 57 5.74 -9.05 1.22
C ARG A 57 5.63 -10.27 0.30
N LEU A 58 4.78 -11.24 0.63
CA LEU A 58 4.55 -12.43 -0.20
C LEU A 58 3.77 -12.11 -1.47
N LEU A 59 2.92 -11.08 -1.48
CA LEU A 59 2.12 -10.70 -2.64
C LEU A 59 3.00 -10.33 -3.86
N PHE A 60 4.22 -9.82 -3.67
CA PHE A 60 5.15 -9.53 -4.77
C PHE A 60 5.63 -10.77 -5.53
N TYR A 61 5.48 -11.96 -4.96
CA TYR A 61 5.83 -13.24 -5.61
C TYR A 61 4.64 -13.90 -6.30
N LEU A 62 3.44 -13.37 -6.12
CA LEU A 62 2.24 -13.90 -6.75
C LEU A 62 2.14 -13.48 -8.22
N THR A 63 1.47 -14.31 -8.99
CA THR A 63 1.08 -13.98 -10.37
C THR A 63 0.14 -12.78 -10.39
N LEU A 64 0.03 -12.11 -11.54
CA LEU A 64 -0.88 -10.98 -11.69
C LEU A 64 -2.35 -11.31 -11.35
N PRO A 65 -2.94 -12.43 -11.84
CA PRO A 65 -4.31 -12.79 -11.48
C PRO A 65 -4.52 -13.01 -9.97
N GLU A 66 -3.55 -13.62 -9.30
CA GLU A 66 -3.60 -13.83 -7.84
C GLU A 66 -3.55 -12.50 -7.08
N ARG A 67 -2.71 -11.54 -7.49
CA ARG A 67 -2.70 -10.20 -6.89
C ARG A 67 -4.00 -9.44 -7.15
N GLN A 68 -4.55 -9.55 -8.36
CA GLN A 68 -5.83 -8.93 -8.71
C GLN A 68 -6.99 -9.51 -7.90
N HIS A 69 -6.95 -10.80 -7.55
CA HIS A 69 -7.94 -11.43 -6.68
C HIS A 69 -7.99 -10.80 -5.28
N LEU A 70 -6.85 -10.35 -4.76
CA LEU A 70 -6.71 -9.71 -3.44
C LEU A 70 -6.92 -8.18 -3.50
N PHE A 71 -7.26 -7.62 -4.66
CA PHE A 71 -7.23 -6.17 -4.88
C PHE A 71 -8.17 -5.40 -3.95
N ASN A 72 -9.41 -5.87 -3.76
CA ASN A 72 -10.38 -5.15 -2.93
C ASN A 72 -9.94 -5.12 -1.46
N ASP A 73 -9.39 -6.22 -0.94
CA ASP A 73 -8.80 -6.26 0.42
C ASP A 73 -7.65 -5.26 0.57
N LEU A 74 -6.82 -5.13 -0.46
CA LEU A 74 -5.73 -4.15 -0.46
C LEU A 74 -6.25 -2.71 -0.49
N VAL A 75 -7.28 -2.42 -1.27
CA VAL A 75 -7.90 -1.08 -1.30
C VAL A 75 -8.49 -0.72 0.05
N ALA A 76 -9.21 -1.65 0.69
CA ALA A 76 -9.75 -1.46 2.04
C ALA A 76 -8.64 -1.28 3.10
N LEU A 77 -7.52 -2.00 2.99
CA LEU A 77 -6.38 -1.76 3.88
C LEU A 77 -5.70 -0.40 3.60
N ALA A 78 -5.60 0.00 2.35
CA ALA A 78 -4.99 1.27 1.96
C ALA A 78 -5.86 2.49 2.29
N SER A 79 -7.10 2.31 2.75
CA SER A 79 -8.02 3.38 3.14
C SER A 79 -8.02 3.70 4.64
N VAL A 80 -7.27 2.97 5.47
CA VAL A 80 -7.20 3.23 6.93
C VAL A 80 -5.75 3.29 7.40
N SER A 81 -5.50 4.02 8.49
CA SER A 81 -4.16 4.21 9.04
C SER A 81 -3.69 2.96 9.79
N HIS A 82 -2.55 2.41 9.39
CA HIS A 82 -1.88 1.32 10.10
C HIS A 82 -0.39 1.25 9.78
N SER A 83 0.38 0.46 10.54
CA SER A 83 1.84 0.33 10.39
C SER A 83 2.28 -0.16 9.01
N ASP A 84 1.47 -0.97 8.34
CA ASP A 84 1.80 -1.55 7.03
C ASP A 84 1.26 -0.76 5.81
N ILE A 85 0.72 0.46 5.99
CA ILE A 85 -0.06 1.14 4.93
C ILE A 85 0.79 1.43 3.68
N GLU A 86 2.04 1.84 3.88
CA GLU A 86 2.96 2.12 2.76
C GLU A 86 3.28 0.86 1.97
N LEU A 87 3.51 -0.27 2.65
CA LEU A 87 3.72 -1.55 1.99
C LEU A 87 2.46 -2.01 1.24
N CYS A 88 1.26 -1.76 1.78
CA CYS A 88 0.00 -2.03 1.08
C CYS A 88 -0.11 -1.21 -0.21
N ARG A 89 0.20 0.08 -0.14
CA ARG A 89 0.22 0.98 -1.30
C ARG A 89 1.25 0.55 -2.34
N GLU A 90 2.44 0.14 -1.93
CA GLU A 90 3.46 -0.41 -2.84
C GLU A 90 2.95 -1.65 -3.60
N VAL A 91 2.26 -2.56 -2.91
CA VAL A 91 1.65 -3.73 -3.56
C VAL A 91 0.60 -3.30 -4.59
N ILE A 92 -0.28 -2.36 -4.25
CA ILE A 92 -1.28 -1.81 -5.18
C ILE A 92 -0.59 -1.18 -6.39
N LEU A 93 0.40 -0.30 -6.17
CA LEU A 93 1.13 0.42 -7.21
C LEU A 93 1.99 -0.51 -8.08
N SER A 94 2.26 -1.74 -7.65
CA SER A 94 2.95 -2.77 -8.44
C SER A 94 2.09 -3.41 -9.53
N LEU A 95 0.77 -3.16 -9.53
CA LEU A 95 -0.14 -3.61 -10.57
C LEU A 95 0.00 -2.75 -11.84
N PRO A 96 -0.33 -3.29 -13.03
CA PRO A 96 -0.27 -2.52 -14.27
C PRO A 96 -1.09 -1.24 -14.17
N LYS A 97 -0.49 -0.09 -14.48
CA LYS A 97 -1.15 1.23 -14.36
C LYS A 97 -2.48 1.30 -15.11
N SER A 98 -2.56 0.75 -16.33
CA SER A 98 -3.79 0.70 -17.11
C SER A 98 -4.89 -0.11 -16.41
N TRP A 99 -4.52 -1.19 -15.72
CA TRP A 99 -5.46 -1.97 -14.93
C TRP A 99 -5.91 -1.19 -13.70
N LEU A 100 -4.99 -0.56 -12.95
CA LEU A 100 -5.35 0.27 -11.79
C LEU A 100 -6.35 1.37 -12.16
N LEU A 101 -6.10 2.11 -13.25
CA LEU A 101 -6.99 3.18 -13.71
C LEU A 101 -8.42 2.70 -14.01
N ASN A 102 -8.58 1.44 -14.41
CA ASN A 102 -9.88 0.85 -14.74
C ASN A 102 -10.60 0.23 -13.54
N ASN A 103 -9.91 -0.01 -12.42
CA ASN A 103 -10.45 -0.82 -11.32
C ASN A 103 -10.44 -0.11 -9.95
N ILE A 104 -9.55 0.86 -9.73
CA ILE A 104 -9.35 1.45 -8.40
C ILE A 104 -10.59 2.18 -7.86
N GLU A 105 -11.31 2.92 -8.71
CA GLU A 105 -12.54 3.59 -8.28
C GLU A 105 -13.64 2.60 -7.89
N ASN A 106 -13.78 1.50 -8.63
CA ASN A 106 -14.74 0.45 -8.30
C ASN A 106 -14.38 -0.24 -6.98
N GLY A 107 -13.10 -0.55 -6.75
CA GLY A 107 -12.63 -1.14 -5.50
C GLY A 107 -12.75 -0.21 -4.30
N ALA A 108 -12.73 1.10 -4.52
CA ALA A 108 -12.87 2.12 -3.48
C ALA A 108 -14.31 2.51 -3.18
N GLU A 109 -15.29 2.14 -4.01
CA GLU A 109 -16.66 2.66 -3.87
C GLU A 109 -17.31 2.21 -2.56
N GLU A 110 -17.18 0.93 -2.19
CA GLU A 110 -17.73 0.42 -0.92
C GLU A 110 -17.11 1.14 0.28
N VAL A 111 -15.80 1.42 0.23
CA VAL A 111 -15.07 2.15 1.27
C VAL A 111 -15.56 3.60 1.37
N LEU A 112 -15.77 4.27 0.24
CA LEU A 112 -16.15 5.69 0.18
C LEU A 112 -17.65 5.93 0.42
N ALA A 113 -18.49 4.92 0.25
CA ALA A 113 -19.93 5.02 0.47
C ALA A 113 -20.26 5.20 1.96
N ASP A 114 -19.56 4.47 2.82
CA ASP A 114 -19.74 4.49 4.28
C ASP A 114 -18.53 5.11 5.03
N GLY A 115 -17.55 5.63 4.28
CA GLY A 115 -16.30 6.17 4.82
C GLY A 115 -16.40 7.59 5.37
N ALA A 116 -15.47 7.91 6.26
CA ALA A 116 -15.30 9.24 6.86
C ALA A 116 -14.11 9.99 6.23
N ASP A 117 -13.65 11.04 6.88
CA ASP A 117 -12.51 11.85 6.42
C ASP A 117 -11.24 11.02 6.23
N GLU A 118 -11.01 10.03 7.10
CA GLU A 118 -9.86 9.14 7.05
C GLU A 118 -9.80 8.40 5.71
N GLU A 119 -10.87 7.69 5.34
CA GLU A 119 -10.92 6.89 4.11
C GLU A 119 -10.71 7.76 2.87
N TYR A 120 -11.35 8.92 2.81
CA TYR A 120 -11.16 9.88 1.73
C TYR A 120 -9.71 10.34 1.65
N ARG A 121 -9.11 10.73 2.79
CA ARG A 121 -7.73 11.22 2.83
C ARG A 121 -6.72 10.14 2.46
N ARG A 122 -6.87 8.91 2.99
CA ARG A 122 -5.96 7.79 2.68
C ARG A 122 -6.04 7.37 1.20
N LEU A 123 -7.24 7.37 0.61
CA LEU A 123 -7.42 7.09 -0.82
C LEU A 123 -6.90 8.22 -1.71
N LEU A 124 -7.08 9.49 -1.32
CA LEU A 124 -6.50 10.63 -2.01
C LEU A 124 -4.96 10.58 -2.06
N GLU A 125 -4.31 10.19 -0.95
CA GLU A 125 -2.86 9.95 -0.91
C GLU A 125 -2.43 8.85 -1.88
N LEU A 126 -3.18 7.75 -1.94
CA LEU A 126 -2.92 6.67 -2.90
C LEU A 126 -3.10 7.15 -4.34
N TYR A 127 -4.19 7.88 -4.64
CA TYR A 127 -4.54 8.31 -5.99
C TYR A 127 -3.50 9.26 -6.59
N ILE A 128 -2.88 10.12 -5.77
CA ILE A 128 -1.79 11.02 -6.20
C ILE A 128 -0.64 10.25 -6.84
N ASN A 129 -0.37 9.03 -6.34
CA ASN A 129 0.73 8.19 -6.82
C ASN A 129 0.34 7.38 -8.07
N ILE A 130 -0.95 7.29 -8.39
CA ILE A 130 -1.45 6.60 -9.59
C ILE A 130 -1.58 7.60 -10.74
N ASP A 131 -2.42 8.62 -10.57
CA ASP A 131 -2.79 9.57 -11.64
C ASP A 131 -3.45 10.85 -11.12
N ASP A 132 -3.09 12.00 -11.72
CA ASP A 132 -3.61 13.30 -11.31
C ASP A 132 -5.12 13.45 -11.63
N HIS A 133 -5.59 12.94 -12.77
CA HIS A 133 -7.01 13.04 -13.15
C HIS A 133 -7.89 12.14 -12.30
N LEU A 134 -7.38 10.96 -11.91
CA LEU A 134 -8.03 10.11 -10.91
C LEU A 134 -8.17 10.86 -9.57
N THR A 135 -7.07 11.47 -9.11
CA THR A 135 -7.07 12.27 -7.87
C THR A 135 -8.09 13.40 -7.94
N GLU A 136 -8.16 14.12 -9.06
CA GLU A 136 -9.12 15.22 -9.25
C GLU A 136 -10.58 14.78 -9.14
N ARG A 137 -10.93 13.57 -9.57
CA ARG A 137 -12.29 13.06 -9.45
C ARG A 137 -12.67 12.86 -7.99
N LEU A 138 -11.80 12.24 -7.20
CA LEU A 138 -12.03 12.07 -5.76
C LEU A 138 -12.04 13.41 -5.01
N VAL A 139 -11.15 14.35 -5.36
CA VAL A 139 -11.19 15.73 -4.83
C VAL A 139 -12.54 16.39 -5.11
N LYS A 140 -13.07 16.29 -6.33
CA LYS A 140 -14.38 16.88 -6.68
C LYS A 140 -15.53 16.22 -5.91
N ARG A 141 -15.45 14.92 -5.62
CA ARG A 141 -16.41 14.21 -4.76
C ARG A 141 -16.32 14.74 -3.33
N ALA A 142 -15.13 14.76 -2.75
CA ALA A 142 -14.88 15.21 -1.38
C ALA A 142 -15.36 16.66 -1.13
N LEU A 143 -15.08 17.58 -2.05
CA LEU A 143 -15.50 18.99 -1.94
C LEU A 143 -17.02 19.20 -1.94
N LYS A 144 -17.79 18.23 -2.42
CA LYS A 144 -19.26 18.27 -2.45
C LYS A 144 -19.90 17.52 -1.28
N HIS A 145 -19.09 16.91 -0.42
CA HIS A 145 -19.59 16.11 0.69
C HIS A 145 -20.24 16.99 1.78
N GLU A 146 -21.24 16.45 2.47
CA GLU A 146 -21.95 17.17 3.55
C GLU A 146 -21.11 17.27 4.83
N ASP A 147 -20.23 16.30 5.05
CA ASP A 147 -19.23 16.29 6.12
C ASP A 147 -18.12 17.33 5.88
N ALA A 148 -17.80 18.12 6.91
CA ALA A 148 -16.79 19.17 6.84
C ALA A 148 -15.36 18.64 6.74
N ASP A 149 -15.05 17.54 7.41
CA ASP A 149 -13.70 16.97 7.48
C ASP A 149 -13.34 16.30 6.14
N ILE A 150 -14.32 15.66 5.49
CA ILE A 150 -14.18 15.16 4.11
C ILE A 150 -13.96 16.33 3.13
N ARG A 151 -14.69 17.44 3.28
CA ARG A 151 -14.46 18.64 2.43
C ARG A 151 -13.06 19.19 2.63
N GLU A 152 -12.57 19.27 3.87
CA GLU A 152 -11.21 19.71 4.19
C GLU A 152 -10.15 18.84 3.48
N ALA A 153 -10.31 17.51 3.51
CA ALA A 153 -9.45 16.62 2.73
C ALA A 153 -9.49 16.93 1.23
N GLY A 154 -10.68 17.24 0.69
CA GLY A 154 -10.82 17.71 -0.70
C GLY A 154 -10.06 19.02 -0.98
N GLU A 155 -10.13 20.00 -0.09
CA GLU A 155 -9.48 21.31 -0.21
C GLU A 155 -7.95 21.20 -0.18
N ASP A 156 -7.41 20.43 0.76
CA ASP A 156 -5.98 20.15 0.90
C ASP A 156 -5.40 19.59 -0.40
N PHE A 157 -6.05 18.58 -0.96
CA PHE A 157 -5.58 17.90 -2.15
C PHE A 157 -5.83 18.73 -3.42
N GLN A 158 -6.88 19.56 -3.45
CA GLN A 158 -7.04 20.55 -4.52
C GLN A 158 -5.87 21.54 -4.53
N LYS A 159 -5.47 22.06 -3.36
CA LYS A 159 -4.34 22.97 -3.21
C LYS A 159 -3.03 22.28 -3.61
N TYR A 160 -2.81 21.04 -3.19
CA TYR A 160 -1.66 20.24 -3.58
C TYR A 160 -1.55 20.10 -5.11
N LEU A 161 -2.63 19.71 -5.79
CA LEU A 161 -2.63 19.55 -7.26
C LEU A 161 -2.34 20.86 -8.00
N LYS A 162 -2.87 21.98 -7.52
CA LYS A 162 -2.57 23.33 -8.06
C LYS A 162 -1.08 23.65 -7.94
N LEU A 163 -0.48 23.43 -6.77
CA LEU A 163 0.94 23.64 -6.53
C LEU A 163 1.82 22.72 -7.39
N LYS A 164 1.47 21.43 -7.48
CA LYS A 164 2.17 20.43 -8.30
C LYS A 164 2.22 20.87 -9.77
N ARG A 165 1.09 21.33 -10.32
CA ARG A 165 0.98 21.82 -11.71
C ARG A 165 1.79 23.09 -11.95
N PHE A 166 1.73 24.05 -11.03
CA PHE A 166 2.53 25.27 -11.10
C PHE A 166 4.04 24.96 -11.15
N ASN A 167 4.51 24.07 -10.27
CA ASN A 167 5.92 23.67 -10.21
C ASN A 167 6.39 22.93 -11.48
N ARG A 168 5.52 22.11 -12.11
CA ARG A 168 5.84 21.48 -13.40
C ARG A 168 5.94 22.50 -14.53
N SER A 169 5.08 23.53 -14.55
CA SER A 169 5.12 24.58 -15.56
C SER A 169 6.40 25.41 -15.51
N ILE A 170 6.95 25.66 -14.31
CA ILE A 170 8.23 26.36 -14.16
C ILE A 170 9.36 25.51 -14.73
N LYS A 171 9.44 24.22 -14.35
CA LYS A 171 10.50 23.31 -14.79
C LYS A 171 10.54 23.06 -16.30
N ASN A 172 9.39 23.13 -16.98
CA ASN A 172 9.33 22.93 -18.43
C ASN A 172 9.69 24.19 -19.23
N ASN A 173 9.80 25.36 -18.57
CA ASN A 173 10.13 26.65 -19.18
C ASN A 173 11.57 27.12 -18.88
N THR A 174 12.37 26.29 -18.20
CA THR A 174 13.79 26.50 -17.88
C THR A 174 14.64 25.39 -18.47
#